data_AF-A0A2Z3RYW5-F1
#
_entry.id   AF-A0A2Z3RYW5-F1
#
_cell.length_a   1.000
_cell.length_b   1.000
_cell.length_c   1.000
_cell.angle_alpha   90.00
_cell.angle_beta   90.00
_cell.angle_gamma   90.00
#
_symmetry.space_group_name_H-M   'P 1'
#
loop_
_entity.id
_entity.type
_entity.pdbx_description
1 polymer ?
#
loop_
_entity_poly.entity_id
_entity_poly.type
_entity_poly.pdbx_seq_one_letter_code
_entity_poly.pdbx_strand_id
1 'polypeptide(L)'
;MGYNRLKAFEETGYVVLDSYDQAADPKEWLDIEYVDWKSSGVTRFAPLASAFGEMECNGFWNHTPPRTDKDGVWVKKNVDLAPILTKRAQEPGANIGRCRVIELQPNKYSDALYNMHQDDNNRLNPDGTGWIVRGFFNLSDNPDSMMILREDRLDPSTEIRIPLPAGAQLIVDTQRFWHAVWHQGDEPRYCLITSWESGPELDAYIEKYHGNPRAVNYPLTDEFIAAGQAEFERRLEERRLALLAKGIVEEGVKDPEAEAM
;
A
#
# COMPACT_ATOMS: atom_id res chain seq x y z
N MET A 1 12.62 9.68 -22.24
CA MET A 1 12.03 8.42 -22.74
C MET A 1 11.03 7.96 -21.68
N GLY A 2 9.99 7.18 -22.00
CA GLY A 2 8.99 6.77 -21.01
C GLY A 2 9.48 5.68 -20.05
N TYR A 3 8.73 5.41 -19.00
CA TYR A 3 8.88 4.22 -18.14
C TYR A 3 8.18 3.00 -18.77
N ASN A 4 8.65 1.79 -18.49
CA ASN A 4 7.95 0.57 -18.90
C ASN A 4 6.77 0.33 -17.95
N ARG A 5 5.57 0.76 -18.30
CA ARG A 5 4.34 0.61 -17.48
C ARG A 5 3.65 -0.74 -17.77
N LEU A 6 2.84 -1.21 -16.83
CA LEU A 6 1.98 -2.38 -17.04
C LEU A 6 0.85 -2.04 -18.00
N LYS A 7 0.57 -2.94 -18.95
CA LYS A 7 -0.55 -2.75 -19.89
C LYS A 7 -1.89 -2.76 -19.17
N ALA A 8 -2.02 -3.61 -18.16
CA ALA A 8 -3.26 -3.74 -17.38
C ALA A 8 -3.64 -2.45 -16.62
N PHE A 9 -2.70 -1.50 -16.48
CA PHE A 9 -2.92 -0.23 -15.78
C PHE A 9 -3.36 0.91 -16.69
N GLU A 10 -3.34 0.73 -18.02
CA GLU A 10 -3.69 1.78 -18.98
C GLU A 10 -5.09 2.34 -18.75
N GLU A 11 -6.03 1.48 -18.35
CA GLU A 11 -7.41 1.89 -18.10
C GLU A 11 -7.57 2.56 -16.72
N THR A 12 -7.26 1.83 -15.65
CA THR A 12 -7.64 2.23 -14.29
C THR A 12 -6.47 2.36 -13.33
N GLY A 13 -5.25 1.92 -13.69
CA GLY A 13 -4.08 2.02 -12.80
C GLY A 13 -4.07 1.05 -11.61
N TYR A 14 -4.98 0.08 -11.56
CA TYR A 14 -4.98 -1.02 -10.60
C TYR A 14 -5.57 -2.29 -11.23
N VAL A 15 -5.30 -3.44 -10.63
CA VAL A 15 -5.99 -4.71 -10.96
C VAL A 15 -6.23 -5.55 -9.71
N VAL A 16 -7.41 -6.17 -9.62
CA VAL A 16 -7.70 -7.23 -8.66
C VAL A 16 -7.43 -8.58 -9.32
N LEU A 17 -6.65 -9.44 -8.70
CA LEU A 17 -6.36 -10.77 -9.21
C LEU A 17 -7.30 -11.81 -8.60
N ASP A 18 -7.30 -13.02 -9.15
CA ASP A 18 -7.98 -14.16 -8.53
C ASP A 18 -7.55 -14.32 -7.06
N SER A 19 -8.51 -14.61 -6.18
CA SER A 19 -8.21 -14.84 -4.76
C SER A 19 -7.37 -16.11 -4.58
N TYR A 20 -6.43 -16.05 -3.65
CA TYR A 20 -5.61 -17.20 -3.29
C TYR A 20 -6.21 -17.94 -2.08
N ASP A 21 -6.36 -19.26 -2.19
CA ASP A 21 -6.79 -20.10 -1.07
C ASP A 21 -5.64 -20.30 -0.07
N GLN A 22 -5.60 -19.45 0.96
CA GLN A 22 -4.63 -19.53 2.06
C GLN A 22 -5.13 -20.28 3.29
N ALA A 23 -6.25 -21.01 3.22
CA ALA A 23 -6.84 -21.64 4.40
C ALA A 23 -5.89 -22.66 5.08
N ALA A 24 -4.99 -23.27 4.32
CA ALA A 24 -4.00 -24.23 4.81
C ALA A 24 -2.63 -23.62 5.12
N ASP A 25 -2.40 -22.35 4.79
CA ASP A 25 -1.10 -21.71 4.97
C ASP A 25 -0.88 -21.34 6.46
N PRO A 26 0.33 -21.55 7.01
CA PRO A 26 0.67 -21.09 8.34
C PRO A 26 0.60 -19.56 8.42
N LYS A 27 0.21 -19.05 9.59
CA LYS A 27 0.13 -17.61 9.86
C LYS A 27 1.49 -17.00 10.16
N GLU A 28 2.44 -17.14 9.24
CA GLU A 28 3.85 -16.70 9.40
C GLU A 28 3.99 -15.24 9.86
N TRP A 29 3.01 -14.39 9.51
CA TRP A 29 2.99 -12.98 9.93
C TRP A 29 2.83 -12.75 11.43
N LEU A 30 2.44 -13.76 12.20
CA LEU A 30 2.35 -13.68 13.66
C LEU A 30 3.68 -13.97 14.35
N ASP A 31 4.63 -14.58 13.64
CA ASP A 31 5.90 -15.05 14.21
C ASP A 31 7.11 -14.15 13.85
N ILE A 32 6.93 -13.21 12.92
CA ILE A 32 7.96 -12.27 12.45
C ILE A 32 8.10 -11.03 13.35
N GLU A 33 9.27 -10.39 13.30
CA GLU A 33 9.55 -9.18 14.06
C GLU A 33 9.00 -7.93 13.37
N TYR A 34 8.25 -7.14 14.14
CA TYR A 34 7.71 -5.85 13.73
C TYR A 34 8.55 -4.69 14.26
N VAL A 35 8.62 -3.63 13.47
CA VAL A 35 9.13 -2.32 13.87
C VAL A 35 7.98 -1.31 13.94
N ASP A 36 8.10 -0.40 14.90
CA ASP A 36 7.14 0.69 15.06
C ASP A 36 7.31 1.72 13.93
N TRP A 37 6.20 2.17 13.37
CA TRP A 37 6.19 3.17 12.30
C TRP A 37 5.51 4.47 12.74
N LYS A 38 6.22 5.58 12.55
CA LYS A 38 5.91 6.84 13.25
C LYS A 38 4.76 7.66 12.64
N SER A 39 4.33 7.41 11.39
CA SER A 39 3.50 8.39 10.67
C SER A 39 2.01 8.07 10.52
N SER A 40 1.48 6.96 11.05
CA SER A 40 0.03 6.63 10.92
C SER A 40 -0.59 5.85 12.10
N GLY A 41 -0.30 6.26 13.34
CA GLY A 41 -0.93 5.69 14.55
C GLY A 41 -0.20 4.48 15.13
N VAL A 42 -0.94 3.43 15.53
CA VAL A 42 -0.41 2.17 16.12
C VAL A 42 -0.02 1.14 15.02
N THR A 43 0.07 1.59 13.76
CA THR A 43 0.42 0.73 12.64
C THR A 43 1.87 0.26 12.76
N ARG A 44 2.09 -1.04 12.61
CA ARG A 44 3.43 -1.65 12.68
C ARG A 44 3.75 -2.35 11.36
N PHE A 45 5.03 -2.47 11.05
CA PHE A 45 5.48 -3.18 9.86
C PHE A 45 6.56 -4.20 10.20
N ALA A 46 6.50 -5.37 9.58
CA ALA A 46 7.55 -6.38 9.65
C ALA A 46 8.23 -6.48 8.27
N PRO A 47 9.44 -5.92 8.09
CA PRO A 47 10.12 -5.96 6.80
C PRO A 47 10.61 -7.36 6.47
N LEU A 48 10.32 -7.81 5.25
CA LEU A 48 10.89 -9.00 4.63
C LEU A 48 12.04 -8.62 3.69
N ALA A 49 11.94 -7.49 2.97
CA ALA A 49 13.03 -6.90 2.22
C ALA A 49 13.10 -5.39 2.47
N SER A 50 14.32 -4.88 2.69
CA SER A 50 14.62 -3.48 2.93
C SER A 50 15.80 -3.05 2.05
N ALA A 51 16.29 -1.81 2.19
CA ALA A 51 17.35 -1.33 1.30
C ALA A 51 18.61 -2.19 1.47
N PHE A 52 18.98 -2.50 2.71
CA PHE A 52 20.22 -3.19 3.02
C PHE A 52 20.03 -4.52 3.77
N GLY A 53 18.80 -5.02 3.89
CA GLY A 53 18.50 -6.26 4.59
C GLY A 53 18.41 -6.08 6.11
N GLU A 54 18.29 -4.84 6.55
CA GLU A 54 18.12 -4.45 7.94
C GLU A 54 16.64 -4.42 8.33
N MET A 55 16.38 -4.51 9.64
CA MET A 55 15.05 -4.45 10.23
C MET A 55 14.52 -3.00 10.24
N GLU A 56 14.19 -2.49 9.05
CA GLU A 56 13.75 -1.11 8.81
C GLU A 56 12.73 -1.03 7.67
N CYS A 57 11.97 0.06 7.60
CA CYS A 57 10.84 0.22 6.67
C CYS A 57 10.87 1.54 5.87
N ASN A 58 11.99 2.27 5.87
CA ASN A 58 12.08 3.55 5.18
C ASN A 58 12.05 3.36 3.65
N GLY A 59 11.67 4.42 2.94
CA GLY A 59 11.88 4.49 1.49
C GLY A 59 13.36 4.41 1.15
N PHE A 60 13.74 3.72 0.08
CA PHE A 60 15.16 3.47 -0.23
C PHE A 60 15.94 4.76 -0.54
N TRP A 61 15.23 5.83 -0.91
CA TRP A 61 15.79 7.15 -1.17
C TRP A 61 16.23 7.92 0.10
N ASN A 62 15.81 7.49 1.30
CA ASN A 62 16.23 8.12 2.56
C ASN A 62 17.63 7.68 3.01
N HIS A 63 18.21 6.68 2.36
CA HIS A 63 19.55 6.18 2.66
C HIS A 63 20.66 7.02 2.02
N THR A 64 21.89 6.85 2.51
CA THR A 64 23.08 7.47 1.91
C THR A 64 24.09 6.38 1.50
N PRO A 65 24.37 6.21 0.19
CA PRO A 65 23.75 6.91 -0.95
C PRO A 65 22.27 6.52 -1.14
N PRO A 66 21.43 7.42 -1.70
CA PRO A 66 20.03 7.14 -1.94
C PRO A 66 19.87 6.09 -3.04
N ARG A 67 18.83 5.26 -2.95
CA ARG A 67 18.56 4.17 -3.89
C ARG A 67 17.13 4.21 -4.42
N THR A 68 16.95 3.74 -5.65
CA THR A 68 15.63 3.37 -6.20
C THR A 68 14.98 2.30 -5.34
N ASP A 69 13.65 2.25 -5.27
CA ASP A 69 12.87 1.17 -4.64
C ASP A 69 12.91 -0.14 -5.46
N LYS A 70 14.12 -0.60 -5.80
CA LYS A 70 14.48 -1.79 -6.58
C LYS A 70 15.58 -2.55 -5.87
N ASP A 71 15.71 -3.83 -6.20
CA ASP A 71 16.79 -4.70 -5.70
C ASP A 71 16.85 -4.73 -4.16
N GLY A 72 15.67 -4.90 -3.55
CA GLY A 72 15.51 -5.05 -2.10
C GLY A 72 16.32 -6.23 -1.59
N VAL A 73 16.96 -6.03 -0.45
CA VAL A 73 17.77 -7.06 0.21
C VAL A 73 16.92 -7.71 1.30
N TRP A 74 16.85 -9.03 1.27
CA TRP A 74 16.05 -9.81 2.22
C TRP A 74 16.57 -9.68 3.65
N VAL A 75 15.65 -9.41 4.58
CA VAL A 75 15.90 -9.34 6.02
C VAL A 75 15.91 -10.75 6.58
N LYS A 76 17.10 -11.35 6.70
CA LYS A 76 17.31 -12.78 7.04
C LYS A 76 16.45 -13.24 8.23
N LYS A 77 16.38 -12.42 9.28
CA LYS A 77 15.65 -12.72 10.52
C LYS A 77 14.16 -13.01 10.28
N ASN A 78 13.50 -12.26 9.40
CA ASN A 78 12.07 -12.45 9.13
C ASN A 78 11.83 -13.47 8.01
N VAL A 79 12.65 -13.48 6.94
CA VAL A 79 12.43 -14.44 5.83
C VAL A 79 12.68 -15.90 6.22
N ASP A 80 13.51 -16.15 7.24
CA ASP A 80 13.70 -17.50 7.80
C ASP A 80 12.44 -18.03 8.51
N LEU A 81 11.62 -17.12 9.03
CA LEU A 81 10.38 -17.44 9.74
C LEU A 81 9.16 -17.37 8.81
N ALA A 82 9.28 -16.71 7.66
CA ALA A 82 8.19 -16.48 6.72
C ALA A 82 8.48 -16.96 5.28
N PRO A 83 8.88 -18.24 5.08
CA PRO A 83 9.24 -18.75 3.76
C PRO A 83 8.09 -18.72 2.73
N ILE A 84 6.82 -18.89 3.15
CA ILE A 84 5.67 -18.83 2.25
C ILE A 84 5.42 -17.38 1.83
N LEU A 85 5.44 -16.42 2.76
CA LEU A 85 5.30 -15.00 2.42
C LEU A 85 6.42 -14.52 1.49
N THR A 86 7.66 -14.94 1.73
CA THR A 86 8.78 -14.65 0.81
C THR A 86 8.53 -15.24 -0.57
N LYS A 87 8.08 -16.50 -0.66
CA LYS A 87 7.74 -17.12 -1.95
C LYS A 87 6.59 -16.40 -2.67
N ARG A 88 5.60 -15.89 -1.94
CA ARG A 88 4.49 -15.10 -2.52
C ARG A 88 4.99 -13.79 -3.09
N ALA A 89 5.85 -13.07 -2.37
CA ALA A 89 6.49 -11.86 -2.88
C ALA A 89 7.31 -12.11 -4.16
N GLN A 90 7.94 -13.28 -4.26
CA GLN A 90 8.76 -13.70 -5.42
C GLN A 90 7.96 -14.29 -6.58
N GLU A 91 6.70 -14.66 -6.36
CA GLU A 91 5.91 -15.43 -7.32
C GLU A 91 5.78 -14.78 -8.71
N PRO A 92 5.63 -13.45 -8.84
CA PRO A 92 5.58 -12.82 -10.16
C PRO A 92 6.87 -12.95 -10.96
N GLY A 93 8.02 -13.22 -10.33
CA GLY A 93 9.33 -13.19 -10.98
C GLY A 93 9.84 -11.78 -11.30
N ALA A 94 9.09 -10.74 -10.94
CA ALA A 94 9.48 -9.34 -11.10
C ALA A 94 10.55 -8.93 -10.09
N ASN A 95 11.30 -7.86 -10.39
CA ASN A 95 12.22 -7.26 -9.42
C ASN A 95 11.44 -6.75 -8.21
N ILE A 96 11.98 -6.96 -7.02
CA ILE A 96 11.36 -6.62 -5.74
C ILE A 96 12.13 -5.47 -5.11
N GLY A 97 11.41 -4.44 -4.71
CA GLY A 97 11.92 -3.39 -3.84
C GLY A 97 11.63 -3.70 -2.39
N ARG A 98 10.84 -2.83 -1.76
CA ARG A 98 10.36 -3.01 -0.39
C ARG A 98 9.35 -4.14 -0.30
N CYS A 99 9.53 -5.04 0.67
CA CYS A 99 8.57 -6.10 0.96
C CYS A 99 8.37 -6.16 2.46
N ARG A 100 7.12 -6.05 2.94
CA ARG A 100 6.81 -5.98 4.37
C ARG A 100 5.41 -6.49 4.65
N VAL A 101 5.20 -7.03 5.84
CA VAL A 101 3.85 -7.22 6.37
C VAL A 101 3.46 -5.95 7.11
N ILE A 102 2.26 -5.43 6.83
CA ILE A 102 1.63 -4.36 7.61
C ILE A 102 0.63 -4.95 8.58
N GLU A 103 0.69 -4.50 9.83
CA GLU A 103 -0.35 -4.68 10.85
C GLU A 103 -1.10 -3.35 11.02
N LEU A 104 -2.38 -3.34 10.66
CA LEU A 104 -3.26 -2.18 10.77
C LEU A 104 -4.32 -2.44 11.84
N GLN A 105 -4.39 -1.54 12.82
CA GLN A 105 -5.44 -1.57 13.84
C GLN A 105 -6.79 -1.09 13.27
N PRO A 106 -7.91 -1.49 13.89
CA PRO A 106 -9.23 -0.96 13.54
C PRO A 106 -9.27 0.56 13.47
N ASN A 107 -9.98 1.09 12.48
CA ASN A 107 -10.09 2.53 12.24
C ASN A 107 -11.47 2.94 11.70
N LYS A 108 -11.76 4.24 11.72
CA LYS A 108 -12.98 4.79 11.13
C LYS A 108 -12.76 5.12 9.66
N TYR A 109 -13.85 5.20 8.90
CA TYR A 109 -13.78 5.62 7.50
C TYR A 109 -13.09 6.98 7.34
N SER A 110 -13.42 7.96 8.19
CA SER A 110 -12.76 9.28 8.17
C SER A 110 -11.28 9.25 8.56
N ASP A 111 -10.83 8.26 9.35
CA ASP A 111 -9.41 8.05 9.64
C ASP A 111 -8.67 7.54 8.40
N ALA A 112 -9.29 6.61 7.66
CA ALA A 112 -8.75 6.15 6.39
C ALA A 112 -8.64 7.30 5.38
N LEU A 113 -9.69 8.12 5.21
CA LEU A 113 -9.66 9.29 4.33
C LEU A 113 -8.58 10.30 4.73
N TYR A 114 -8.43 10.56 6.03
CA TYR A 114 -7.42 11.49 6.54
C TYR A 114 -5.99 10.99 6.27
N ASN A 115 -5.76 9.67 6.37
CA ASN A 115 -4.46 9.04 6.17
C ASN A 115 -4.13 8.66 4.71
N MET A 116 -5.01 9.01 3.75
CA MET A 116 -4.71 8.77 2.34
C MET A 116 -3.43 9.48 1.93
N HIS A 117 -2.58 8.75 1.22
CA HIS A 117 -1.31 9.24 0.67
C HIS A 117 -1.08 8.69 -0.73
N GLN A 118 -0.18 9.32 -1.46
CA GLN A 118 0.49 8.74 -2.62
C GLN A 118 1.89 8.32 -2.16
N ASP A 119 2.35 7.17 -2.63
CA ASP A 119 3.74 6.74 -2.42
C ASP A 119 4.68 7.63 -3.26
N ASP A 120 5.99 7.61 -2.97
CA ASP A 120 7.02 8.20 -3.85
C ASP A 120 8.08 7.20 -4.36
N ASN A 121 7.63 6.00 -4.70
CA ASN A 121 8.49 4.86 -5.04
C ASN A 121 9.40 5.07 -6.28
N ASN A 122 8.98 5.90 -7.23
CA ASN A 122 9.68 6.05 -8.52
C ASN A 122 10.57 7.31 -8.60
N ARG A 123 10.74 8.06 -7.49
CA ARG A 123 11.52 9.32 -7.44
C ARG A 123 12.87 9.26 -8.16
N LEU A 124 13.58 8.14 -8.00
CA LEU A 124 14.95 7.96 -8.49
C LEU A 124 15.05 7.03 -9.70
N ASN A 125 13.92 6.56 -10.24
CA ASN A 125 13.93 5.55 -11.30
C ASN A 125 14.50 6.14 -12.60
N PRO A 126 15.50 5.48 -13.21
CA PRO A 126 16.00 5.91 -14.51
C PRO A 126 14.93 5.74 -15.60
N ASP A 127 14.94 6.65 -16.58
CA ASP A 127 14.19 6.51 -17.83
C ASP A 127 14.41 5.13 -18.47
N GLY A 128 13.37 4.56 -19.07
CA GLY A 128 13.46 3.27 -19.77
C GLY A 128 13.49 2.05 -18.85
N THR A 129 13.43 2.23 -17.52
CA THR A 129 13.27 1.13 -16.55
C THR A 129 11.80 0.91 -16.18
N GLY A 130 11.51 -0.19 -15.50
CA GLY A 130 10.16 -0.47 -15.01
C GLY A 130 9.72 0.50 -13.91
N TRP A 131 8.41 0.73 -13.85
CA TRP A 131 7.74 1.52 -12.83
C TRP A 131 7.46 0.67 -11.59
N ILE A 132 7.71 1.19 -10.40
CA ILE A 132 7.36 0.52 -9.16
C ILE A 132 5.87 0.67 -8.90
N VAL A 133 5.21 -0.47 -8.73
CA VAL A 133 3.81 -0.60 -8.32
C VAL A 133 3.75 -1.39 -7.02
N ARG A 134 2.63 -1.30 -6.29
CA ARG A 134 2.45 -2.02 -5.03
C ARG A 134 1.50 -3.20 -5.20
N GLY A 135 2.01 -4.40 -4.94
CA GLY A 135 1.21 -5.58 -4.67
C GLY A 135 0.74 -5.62 -3.23
N PHE A 136 -0.52 -5.99 -3.03
CA PHE A 136 -1.16 -6.23 -1.74
C PHE A 136 -1.70 -7.66 -1.76
N PHE A 137 -1.31 -8.45 -0.76
CA PHE A 137 -1.82 -9.80 -0.52
C PHE A 137 -2.39 -9.83 0.90
N ASN A 138 -3.70 -9.96 1.02
CA ASN A 138 -4.39 -9.81 2.29
C ASN A 138 -4.35 -11.11 3.11
N LEU A 139 -3.84 -11.06 4.35
CA LEU A 139 -3.52 -12.24 5.16
C LEU A 139 -4.61 -12.57 6.19
N SER A 140 -5.20 -11.56 6.81
CA SER A 140 -6.28 -11.73 7.80
C SER A 140 -7.65 -11.56 7.17
N ASP A 141 -8.60 -12.42 7.54
CA ASP A 141 -9.96 -12.27 7.05
C ASP A 141 -10.75 -11.24 7.84
N ASN A 142 -11.30 -10.26 7.13
CA ASN A 142 -12.37 -9.40 7.60
C ASN A 142 -13.11 -8.89 6.35
N PRO A 143 -14.35 -9.33 6.10
CA PRO A 143 -15.06 -9.04 4.85
C PRO A 143 -15.41 -7.56 4.67
N ASP A 144 -15.38 -6.77 5.74
CA ASP A 144 -15.70 -5.35 5.76
C ASP A 144 -14.45 -4.45 5.66
N SER A 145 -13.27 -5.06 5.50
CA SER A 145 -12.02 -4.34 5.24
C SER A 145 -11.92 -3.95 3.78
N MET A 146 -11.52 -2.71 3.53
CA MET A 146 -11.50 -2.15 2.18
C MET A 146 -10.20 -1.39 1.90
N MET A 147 -9.64 -1.60 0.71
CA MET A 147 -8.74 -0.64 0.09
C MET A 147 -9.59 0.49 -0.49
N ILE A 148 -9.29 1.72 -0.08
CA ILE A 148 -9.90 2.94 -0.62
C ILE A 148 -8.89 3.58 -1.54
N LEU A 149 -9.26 3.80 -2.80
CA LEU A 149 -8.48 4.55 -3.79
C LEU A 149 -9.24 5.80 -4.22
N ARG A 150 -8.54 6.91 -4.42
CA ARG A 150 -9.05 8.14 -5.05
C ARG A 150 -8.04 8.70 -6.03
N GLU A 151 -8.49 9.16 -7.19
CA GLU A 151 -7.63 9.89 -8.13
C GLU A 151 -7.37 11.32 -7.64
N ASP A 152 -8.43 11.95 -7.10
CA ASP A 152 -8.32 13.20 -6.35
C ASP A 152 -8.75 12.94 -4.91
N ARG A 153 -7.82 13.15 -3.98
CA ARG A 153 -8.05 12.98 -2.54
C ARG A 153 -9.32 13.67 -2.04
N LEU A 154 -9.58 14.88 -2.54
CA LEU A 154 -10.65 15.73 -2.05
C LEU A 154 -11.99 15.45 -2.75
N ASP A 155 -11.98 14.71 -3.87
CA ASP A 155 -13.18 14.39 -4.63
C ASP A 155 -13.69 12.97 -4.32
N PRO A 156 -14.75 12.82 -3.50
CA PRO A 156 -15.33 11.52 -3.18
C PRO A 156 -15.96 10.81 -4.39
N SER A 157 -16.24 11.51 -5.50
CA SER A 157 -16.80 10.90 -6.70
C SER A 157 -15.80 10.00 -7.45
N THR A 158 -14.50 10.17 -7.19
CA THR A 158 -13.43 9.33 -7.73
C THR A 158 -13.13 8.09 -6.89
N GLU A 159 -13.89 7.86 -5.81
CA GLU A 159 -13.59 6.82 -4.84
C GLU A 159 -13.91 5.40 -5.34
N ILE A 160 -12.91 4.52 -5.21
CA ILE A 160 -13.00 3.09 -5.47
C ILE A 160 -12.79 2.34 -4.16
N ARG A 161 -13.70 1.43 -3.83
CA ARG A 161 -13.67 0.61 -2.61
C ARG A 161 -13.56 -0.85 -2.99
N ILE A 162 -12.39 -1.43 -2.73
CA ILE A 162 -12.05 -2.81 -3.07
C ILE A 162 -12.03 -3.63 -1.78
N PRO A 163 -12.91 -4.64 -1.63
CA PRO A 163 -12.89 -5.52 -0.46
C PRO A 163 -11.59 -6.29 -0.33
N LEU A 164 -11.17 -6.54 0.92
CA LEU A 164 -9.92 -7.21 1.27
C LEU A 164 -10.18 -8.41 2.20
N PRO A 165 -10.92 -9.46 1.76
CA PRO A 165 -10.99 -10.72 2.48
C PRO A 165 -9.64 -11.45 2.48
N ALA A 166 -9.49 -12.47 3.32
CA ALA A 166 -8.33 -13.37 3.27
C ALA A 166 -8.09 -13.88 1.84
N GLY A 167 -6.84 -13.80 1.37
CA GLY A 167 -6.43 -14.27 0.05
C GLY A 167 -6.65 -13.25 -1.07
N ALA A 168 -7.26 -12.10 -0.79
CA ALA A 168 -7.42 -11.04 -1.78
C ALA A 168 -6.06 -10.52 -2.28
N GLN A 169 -5.95 -10.38 -3.60
CA GLN A 169 -4.74 -9.95 -4.29
C GLN A 169 -5.04 -8.71 -5.13
N LEU A 170 -4.27 -7.65 -4.94
CA LEU A 170 -4.46 -6.37 -5.61
C LEU A 170 -3.10 -5.80 -6.00
N ILE A 171 -2.99 -5.23 -7.19
CA ILE A 171 -1.80 -4.47 -7.61
C ILE A 171 -2.25 -3.06 -7.96
N VAL A 172 -1.60 -2.03 -7.41
CA VAL A 172 -1.97 -0.62 -7.57
C VAL A 172 -0.77 0.22 -7.97
N ASP A 173 -0.98 1.17 -8.88
CA ASP A 173 -0.07 2.31 -9.06
C ASP A 173 -0.29 3.30 -7.90
N THR A 174 0.40 3.07 -6.79
CA THR A 174 0.27 3.87 -5.55
C THR A 174 0.82 5.29 -5.68
N GLN A 175 1.49 5.62 -6.80
CA GLN A 175 1.86 6.99 -7.14
C GLN A 175 0.77 7.71 -7.95
N ARG A 176 -0.11 6.98 -8.64
CA ARG A 176 -1.30 7.54 -9.27
C ARG A 176 -2.38 7.82 -8.25
N PHE A 177 -2.65 6.86 -7.36
CA PHE A 177 -3.77 6.91 -6.43
C PHE A 177 -3.39 7.42 -5.05
N TRP A 178 -4.22 8.33 -4.53
CA TRP A 178 -4.38 8.45 -3.10
C TRP A 178 -4.99 7.16 -2.58
N HIS A 179 -4.37 6.57 -1.57
CA HIS A 179 -4.81 5.27 -1.07
C HIS A 179 -4.71 5.15 0.45
N ALA A 180 -5.63 4.40 1.03
CA ALA A 180 -5.64 4.01 2.43
C ALA A 180 -6.48 2.74 2.62
N VAL A 181 -6.31 2.07 3.76
CA VAL A 181 -7.17 0.94 4.14
C VAL A 181 -8.12 1.38 5.25
N TRP A 182 -9.40 1.08 5.05
CA TRP A 182 -10.43 1.17 6.08
C TRP A 182 -10.68 -0.23 6.64
N HIS A 183 -10.48 -0.40 7.94
CA HIS A 183 -10.61 -1.67 8.64
C HIS A 183 -11.56 -1.55 9.83
N GLN A 184 -12.73 -2.22 9.72
CA GLN A 184 -13.85 -2.10 10.66
C GLN A 184 -13.91 -3.23 11.72
N GLY A 185 -12.83 -3.99 11.88
CA GLY A 185 -12.78 -5.11 12.83
C GLY A 185 -12.59 -4.68 14.29
N ASP A 186 -12.46 -5.67 15.15
CA ASP A 186 -12.01 -5.56 16.54
C ASP A 186 -10.59 -6.13 16.75
N GLU A 187 -10.09 -6.88 15.78
CA GLU A 187 -8.74 -7.46 15.74
C GLU A 187 -7.85 -6.76 14.70
N PRO A 188 -6.51 -6.86 14.79
CA PRO A 188 -5.62 -6.28 13.78
C PRO A 188 -5.75 -6.95 12.41
N ARG A 189 -5.66 -6.15 11.34
CA ARG A 189 -5.55 -6.61 9.95
C ARG A 189 -4.08 -6.78 9.54
N TYR A 190 -3.77 -7.89 8.88
CA TYR A 190 -2.46 -8.20 8.33
C TYR A 190 -2.48 -8.27 6.80
N CYS A 191 -1.45 -7.72 6.16
CA CYS A 191 -1.29 -7.78 4.70
C CYS A 191 0.18 -7.78 4.32
N LEU A 192 0.57 -8.66 3.40
CA LEU A 192 1.86 -8.59 2.74
C LEU A 192 1.79 -7.53 1.64
N ILE A 193 2.65 -6.54 1.71
CA ILE A 193 2.79 -5.50 0.70
C ILE A 193 4.18 -5.55 0.06
N THR A 194 4.22 -5.60 -1.27
CA THR A 194 5.45 -5.77 -2.03
C THR A 194 5.53 -4.72 -3.13
N SER A 195 6.64 -3.99 -3.20
CA SER A 195 6.99 -3.16 -4.34
C SER A 195 7.53 -4.06 -5.45
N TRP A 196 6.85 -4.07 -6.60
CA TRP A 196 7.31 -4.77 -7.79
C TRP A 196 7.65 -3.78 -8.90
N GLU A 197 8.75 -4.04 -9.61
CA GLU A 197 9.05 -3.37 -10.86
C GLU A 197 8.16 -3.93 -11.98
N SER A 198 7.46 -3.05 -12.69
CA SER A 198 6.70 -3.45 -13.86
C SER A 198 7.59 -3.93 -15.00
N GLY A 199 7.14 -4.97 -15.67
CA GLY A 199 7.86 -5.63 -16.74
C GLY A 199 7.09 -6.86 -17.23
N PRO A 200 7.64 -7.59 -18.22
CA PRO A 200 6.99 -8.75 -18.82
C PRO A 200 6.59 -9.83 -17.82
N GLU A 201 7.39 -10.05 -16.77
CA GLU A 201 7.13 -11.03 -15.72
C GLU A 201 5.87 -10.67 -14.92
N LEU A 202 5.73 -9.40 -14.55
CA LEU A 202 4.56 -8.92 -13.82
C LEU A 202 3.30 -8.88 -14.70
N ASP A 203 3.42 -8.52 -15.99
CA ASP A 203 2.33 -8.64 -16.95
C ASP A 203 1.85 -10.10 -17.06
N ALA A 204 2.77 -11.07 -17.17
CA ALA A 204 2.44 -12.49 -17.24
C ALA A 204 1.78 -13.02 -15.95
N TYR A 205 2.20 -12.52 -14.79
CA TYR A 205 1.58 -12.83 -13.50
C TYR A 205 0.13 -12.31 -13.42
N ILE A 206 -0.11 -11.08 -13.87
CA ILE A 206 -1.44 -10.48 -13.93
C ILE A 206 -2.35 -11.27 -14.88
N GLU A 207 -1.85 -11.66 -16.05
CA GLU A 207 -2.60 -12.47 -17.02
C GLU A 207 -2.94 -13.85 -16.44
N LYS A 208 -1.96 -14.52 -15.81
CA LYS A 208 -2.13 -15.84 -15.17
C LYS A 208 -3.26 -15.84 -14.13
N TYR A 209 -3.44 -14.75 -13.40
CA TYR A 209 -4.44 -14.60 -12.35
C TYR A 209 -5.60 -13.67 -12.74
N HIS A 210 -5.87 -13.56 -14.04
CA HIS A 210 -7.04 -12.88 -14.61
C HIS A 210 -7.28 -11.46 -14.07
N GLY A 211 -6.22 -10.64 -14.00
CA GLY A 211 -6.30 -9.31 -13.43
C GLY A 211 -7.47 -8.48 -13.97
N ASN A 212 -8.39 -8.14 -13.07
CA ASN A 212 -9.59 -7.37 -13.34
C ASN A 212 -9.35 -5.89 -13.00
N PRO A 213 -9.30 -4.98 -13.99
CA PRO A 213 -9.12 -3.55 -13.76
C PRO A 213 -10.38 -2.84 -13.27
N ARG A 214 -11.53 -3.53 -13.22
CA ARG A 214 -12.85 -3.00 -12.84
C ARG A 214 -13.43 -3.80 -11.69
N ALA A 215 -12.87 -3.61 -10.50
CA ALA A 215 -13.46 -4.17 -9.29
C ALA A 215 -14.87 -3.61 -9.07
N VAL A 216 -15.78 -4.45 -8.58
CA VAL A 216 -17.11 -3.97 -8.14
C VAL A 216 -16.89 -3.11 -6.91
N ASN A 217 -17.24 -1.83 -7.03
CA ASN A 217 -17.10 -0.87 -5.94
C ASN A 217 -18.05 -1.26 -4.79
N TYR A 218 -17.52 -1.48 -3.59
CA TYR A 218 -18.34 -1.87 -2.43
C TYR A 218 -19.41 -0.80 -2.16
N PRO A 219 -20.68 -1.19 -1.94
CA PRO A 219 -21.76 -0.22 -1.80
C PRO A 219 -21.71 0.46 -0.43
N LEU A 220 -21.75 1.80 -0.42
CA LEU A 220 -22.01 2.63 0.75
C LEU A 220 -23.13 3.60 0.40
N THR A 221 -23.85 4.11 1.39
CA THR A 221 -24.88 5.13 1.15
C THR A 221 -24.22 6.49 0.91
N ASP A 222 -24.84 7.32 0.07
CA ASP A 222 -24.37 8.69 -0.16
C ASP A 222 -24.29 9.51 1.14
N GLU A 223 -25.23 9.27 2.07
CA GLU A 223 -25.23 9.89 3.40
C GLU A 223 -23.99 9.50 4.21
N PHE A 224 -23.60 8.22 4.19
CA PHE A 224 -22.41 7.76 4.90
C PHE A 224 -21.13 8.36 4.31
N ILE A 225 -21.01 8.38 2.98
CA ILE A 225 -19.85 8.99 2.29
C ILE A 225 -19.79 10.48 2.61
N ALA A 226 -20.91 11.20 2.52
CA ALA A 226 -20.97 12.63 2.82
C ALA A 226 -20.59 12.93 4.28
N ALA A 227 -21.05 12.12 5.24
CA ALA A 227 -20.68 12.27 6.65
C ALA A 227 -19.18 12.03 6.89
N GLY A 228 -18.61 11.00 6.24
CA GLY A 228 -17.18 10.71 6.29
C GLY A 228 -16.34 11.84 5.69
N GLN A 229 -16.77 12.36 4.54
CA GLN A 229 -16.12 13.47 3.85
C GLN A 229 -16.16 14.75 4.70
N ALA A 230 -17.30 15.09 5.30
CA ALA A 230 -17.42 16.27 6.15
C ALA A 230 -16.49 16.20 7.37
N GLU A 231 -16.35 15.03 8.00
CA GLU A 231 -15.41 14.83 9.11
C GLU A 231 -13.94 14.93 8.66
N PHE A 232 -13.62 14.39 7.48
CA PHE A 232 -12.29 14.52 6.88
C PHE A 232 -11.93 15.99 6.62
N GLU A 233 -12.83 16.75 5.97
CA GLU A 233 -12.64 18.17 5.67
C GLU A 233 -12.51 19.02 6.94
N ARG A 234 -13.35 18.76 7.96
CA ARG A 234 -13.25 19.40 9.28
C ARG A 234 -11.85 19.23 9.87
N ARG A 235 -11.31 18.00 9.84
CA ARG A 235 -9.97 17.70 10.37
C ARG A 235 -8.85 18.36 9.58
N LEU A 236 -8.97 18.45 8.25
CA LEU A 236 -8.01 19.19 7.42
C LEU A 236 -7.99 20.67 7.78
N GLU A 237 -9.16 21.29 7.97
CA GLU A 237 -9.26 22.69 8.35
C GLU A 237 -8.68 22.94 9.76
N GLU A 238 -8.94 22.05 10.72
CA GLU A 238 -8.35 22.13 12.06
C GLU A 238 -6.82 22.04 12.03
N ARG A 239 -6.26 21.11 11.24
CA ARG A 239 -4.82 21.01 11.03
C ARG A 239 -4.26 22.29 10.41
N ARG A 240 -4.90 22.81 9.37
CA ARG A 240 -4.49 24.04 8.67
C ARG A 240 -4.45 25.22 9.64
N LEU A 241 -5.49 25.41 10.45
CA LEU A 241 -5.55 26.48 11.46
C LEU A 241 -4.47 26.31 12.53
N ALA A 242 -4.22 25.08 12.99
CA ALA A 242 -3.16 24.79 13.97
C ALA A 242 -1.75 25.06 13.43
N LEU A 243 -1.49 24.77 12.15
CA LEU A 243 -0.21 25.07 11.48
C LEU A 243 -0.04 26.57 11.26
N LEU A 244 -1.09 27.27 10.80
CA LEU A 244 -1.08 28.72 10.65
C LEU A 244 -0.82 29.44 11.97
N ALA A 245 -1.40 28.97 13.07
CA ALA A 245 -1.12 29.50 14.40
C ALA A 245 0.36 29.35 14.83
N LYS A 246 1.09 28.40 14.23
CA LYS A 246 2.54 28.19 14.41
C LYS A 246 3.38 28.92 13.36
N GLY A 247 2.78 29.69 12.46
CA GLY A 247 3.46 30.36 11.36
C GLY A 247 3.94 29.41 10.25
N ILE A 248 3.40 28.18 10.21
CA ILE A 248 3.73 27.18 9.19
C ILE A 248 2.63 27.23 8.12
N VAL A 249 3.03 27.38 6.85
CA VAL A 249 2.14 27.24 5.69
C VAL A 249 2.33 25.83 5.14
N GLU A 250 1.26 25.05 5.08
CA GLU A 250 1.28 23.68 4.58
C GLU A 250 1.26 23.66 3.04
N GLU A 251 2.37 23.22 2.43
CA GLU A 251 2.45 22.97 0.98
C GLU A 251 1.98 21.55 0.66
N GLY A 252 0.67 21.31 0.80
CA GLY A 252 0.03 20.03 0.49
C GLY A 252 0.43 18.88 1.41
N VAL A 253 -0.26 17.74 1.28
CA VAL A 253 0.11 16.53 2.02
C VAL A 253 1.15 15.76 1.23
N LYS A 254 2.31 15.58 1.85
CA LYS A 254 3.44 14.82 1.31
C LYS A 254 3.34 13.37 1.79
N ASP A 255 3.95 12.45 1.05
CA ASP A 255 4.11 11.05 1.44
C ASP A 255 4.60 10.96 2.91
N PRO A 256 3.91 10.25 3.82
CA PRO A 256 4.35 10.06 5.20
C PRO A 256 5.77 9.45 5.32
N GLU A 257 6.27 8.78 4.27
CA GLU A 257 7.62 8.24 4.18
C GLU A 257 8.66 9.29 3.74
N ALA A 258 8.23 10.39 3.14
CA ALA A 258 9.10 11.51 2.76
C ALA A 258 9.44 12.44 3.94
N GLU A 259 8.66 12.40 5.03
CA GLU A 259 8.87 13.21 6.24
C GLU A 259 9.72 12.51 7.32
N ALA A 260 10.07 11.22 7.14
CA ALA A 260 10.95 10.49 8.03
C ALA A 260 12.43 10.90 7.83
N MET A 261 12.74 12.17 8.18
CA MET A 261 14.09 12.72 8.33
C MET A 261 14.45 12.88 9.82
#